data_AF-Q05RB0-F1
#
_entry.id   AF-Q05RB0-F1
#
_cell.length_a   1.000
_cell.length_b   1.000
_cell.length_c   1.000
_cell.angle_alpha   90.00
_cell.angle_beta   90.00
_cell.angle_gamma   90.00
#
_symmetry.space_group_name_H-M   'P 1'
#
loop_
_entity.id
_entity.type
_entity.pdbx_description
1 polymer ?
#
loop_
_entity_poly.entity_id
_entity_poly.type
_entity_poly.pdbx_seq_one_letter_code
_entity_poly.pdbx_strand_id
1 'polypeptide(L)' 'MTHFVARNGDVFESNRDPSSFDTHCYQKEGFGRICLLLNDQTEIDFLSKLGEDLHLKFVDTHPKS' A
#
# COMPACT_ATOMS: atom_id res chain seq x y z
N MET A 1 2.41 6.61 -12.14
CA MET A 1 2.06 5.43 -11.33
C MET A 1 3.16 5.20 -10.32
N THR A 2 2.82 4.98 -9.05
CA THR A 2 3.76 4.66 -7.98
C THR A 2 3.60 3.19 -7.61
N HIS A 3 4.71 2.48 -7.42
CA HIS A 3 4.72 1.10 -6.94
C HIS A 3 4.97 1.10 -5.43
N PHE A 4 3.97 0.71 -4.65
CA PHE A 4 4.10 0.53 -3.20
C PHE A 4 4.48 -0.91 -2.91
N VAL A 5 5.54 -1.12 -2.15
CA VAL A 5 6.02 -2.44 -1.76
C VAL A 5 5.68 -2.66 -0.29
N ALA A 6 4.81 -3.64 -0.05
CA ALA A 6 4.48 -4.11 1.29
C ALA A 6 5.65 -4.89 1.89
N ARG A 7 5.65 -5.03 3.22
CA ARG A 7 6.73 -5.67 3.97
C ARG A 7 6.85 -7.17 3.67
N ASN A 8 5.77 -7.79 3.20
CA ASN A 8 5.78 -9.17 2.70
C ASN A 8 6.38 -9.31 1.28
N GLY A 9 6.73 -8.19 0.62
CA GLY A 9 7.28 -8.16 -0.73
C GLY A 9 6.25 -7.97 -1.84
N ASP A 10 4.96 -7.93 -1.53
CA ASP A 10 3.91 -7.67 -2.52
C ASP A 10 4.01 -6.24 -3.06
N VAL A 11 3.72 -6.08 -4.35
CA VAL A 11 3.80 -4.80 -5.05
C VAL A 11 2.42 -4.37 -5.50
N PHE A 12 2.02 -3.17 -5.10
CA PHE A 12 0.74 -2.56 -5.43
C PHE A 12 0.96 -1.31 -6.28
N GLU A 13 0.28 -1.24 -7.43
CA GLU A 13 0.26 -0.04 -8.25
C GLU A 13 -0.82 0.92 -7.75
N SER A 14 -0.45 2.16 -7.45
CA SER A 14 -1.38 3.18 -7.01
C SER A 14 -0.99 4.57 -7.50
N ASN A 15 -2.01 5.41 -7.71
CA ASN A 15 -1.83 6.83 -8.00
C ASN A 15 -1.77 7.70 -6.73
N ARG A 16 -1.86 7.08 -5.54
CA ARG A 16 -1.76 7.81 -4.28
C ARG A 16 -0.39 8.44 -4.11
N ASP A 17 -0.37 9.61 -3.47
CA ASP A 17 0.86 10.31 -3.14
C ASP A 17 1.61 9.57 -2.02
N PRO A 18 2.83 9.06 -2.26
CA PRO A 18 3.61 8.39 -1.23
C PRO A 18 3.96 9.29 -0.04
N SER A 19 3.89 10.63 -0.17
CA SER A 19 4.09 11.55 0.95
C SER A 19 3.04 11.42 2.06
N SER A 20 1.89 10.79 1.75
CA SER A 20 0.82 10.52 2.70
C SER A 20 1.09 9.31 3.62
N PHE A 21 2.23 8.66 3.46
CA PHE A 21 2.60 7.41 4.12
C PHE A 21 4.05 7.46 4.58
N ASP A 22 4.38 6.74 5.67
CA ASP A 22 5.76 6.53 6.08
C ASP A 22 6.46 5.57 5.11
N THR A 23 7.06 6.14 4.07
CA THR A 23 7.65 5.40 2.95
C THR A 23 9.07 5.85 2.66
N HIS A 24 9.88 4.91 2.20
CA HIS A 24 11.16 5.21 1.56
C HIS A 24 11.05 4.95 0.06
N CYS A 25 11.22 6.01 -0.75
CA CYS A 25 11.04 5.92 -2.19
C CYS A 25 12.37 6.05 -2.95
N TYR A 26 12.49 5.29 -4.03
CA TYR A 26 13.56 5.42 -5.00
C TYR A 26 13.01 5.33 -6.43
N GLN A 27 13.77 5.87 -7.39
CA GLN A 27 13.43 5.79 -8.81
C GLN A 27 14.19 4.61 -9.43
N LYS A 28 13.48 3.74 -10.15
CA LYS A 28 14.08 2.64 -10.92
C LYS A 28 13.83 2.86 -12.41
N GLU A 29 14.89 2.85 -13.20
CA GLU A 29 14.78 2.97 -14.66
C GLU A 29 13.88 1.88 -15.25
N GLY A 30 12.97 2.26 -16.15
CA GLY A 30 11.99 1.36 -16.76
C GLY A 30 10.82 0.92 -15.87
N PHE A 31 10.88 1.14 -14.56
CA PHE A 31 9.84 0.74 -13.59
C PHE A 31 9.10 1.90 -12.94
N GLY A 32 9.71 3.09 -12.87
CA GLY A 32 9.10 4.25 -12.25
C GLY A 32 9.50 4.44 -10.79
N ARG A 33 8.62 5.09 -10.02
CA ARG A 33 8.85 5.40 -8.60
C ARG A 33 8.39 4.22 -7.75
N ILE A 34 9.30 3.67 -6.96
CA ILE A 34 9.05 2.55 -6.04
C ILE A 34 9.14 3.09 -4.62
N CYS A 35 8.17 2.77 -3.76
CA CYS A 35 8.07 3.23 -2.39
C CYS A 35 7.87 2.04 -1.44
N LEU A 36 8.78 1.87 -0.48
CA LEU A 36 8.73 0.81 0.53
C LEU A 36 7.90 1.28 1.72
N LEU A 37 6.93 0.48 2.16
CA LEU A 37 6.14 0.74 3.38
C LEU A 37 6.98 0.36 4.61
N LEU A 38 7.25 1.33 5.49
CA LEU A 38 8.31 1.17 6.50
C LEU A 38 7.85 0.49 7.80
N ASN A 39 6.55 0.47 8.08
CA ASN A 39 5.99 -0.10 9.30
C ASN A 39 4.58 -0.68 9.08
N ASP A 40 4.15 -1.53 10.01
CA ASP A 40 2.88 -2.27 9.90
C ASP A 40 1.67 -1.33 9.88
N GLN A 41 1.70 -0.24 10.67
CA GLN A 41 0.61 0.74 10.68
C GLN A 41 0.45 1.42 9.31
N THR A 42 1.55 1.76 8.67
CA THR A 42 1.54 2.42 7.36
C THR A 42 1.07 1.47 6.26
N GLU A 43 1.41 0.19 6.35
CA GLU A 43 0.90 -0.83 5.44
C GLU A 43 -0.61 -1.02 5.61
N ILE A 44 -1.11 -1.10 6.84
CA ILE A 44 -2.55 -1.16 7.12
C ILE A 44 -3.27 0.07 6.58
N ASP A 45 -2.73 1.28 6.83
CA ASP A 45 -3.31 2.53 6.34
C ASP A 45 -3.33 2.59 4.81
N PHE A 46 -2.26 2.14 4.15
CA PHE A 46 -2.17 2.05 2.70
C PHE A 46 -3.19 1.07 2.13
N LEU A 47 -3.26 -0.16 2.66
CA LEU A 47 -4.18 -1.20 2.18
C LEU A 47 -5.63 -0.84 2.45
N SER A 48 -5.93 -0.18 3.57
CA SER A 48 -7.27 0.32 3.89
C SER A 48 -7.75 1.31 2.84
N LYS A 49 -6.92 2.32 2.57
CA LYS A 49 -7.17 3.35 1.56
C LYS A 49 -7.19 2.80 0.13
N LEU A 50 -6.37 1.79 -0.17
CA LEU A 50 -6.39 1.11 -1.46
C LEU A 50 -7.70 0.31 -1.63
N GLY A 51 -8.16 -0.35 -0.57
CA GLY A 51 -9.45 -1.02 -0.54
C GLY A 51 -10.62 -0.07 -0.78
N GLU A 52 -10.60 1.11 -0.17
CA GLU A 52 -11.59 2.16 -0.40
C GLU A 52 -11.63 2.62 -1.87
N ASP A 53 -10.47 2.87 -2.48
CA ASP A 53 -10.36 3.27 -3.90
C ASP A 53 -10.92 2.20 -4.85
N LEU A 54 -10.75 0.93 -4.49
CA LEU A 54 -11.23 -0.22 -5.24
C LEU A 54 -12.67 -0.63 -4.87
N HIS A 55 -13.33 0.14 -4.00
CA HIS A 55 -14.66 -0.16 -3.46
C HIS A 55 -14.77 -1.57 -2.85
N LEU A 56 -13.67 -2.07 -2.27
CA LEU A 56 -13.62 -3.36 -1.59
C LEU A 56 -14.28 -3.25 -0.21
N LYS A 57 -15.10 -4.24 0.14
CA LYS A 57 -15.64 -4.38 1.50
C LYS A 57 -14.71 -5.27 2.29
N PHE A 58 -14.17 -4.77 3.40
CA PHE A 58 -13.47 -5.61 4.36
C PHE A 58 -14.44 -6.64 4.94
N VAL A 59 -14.18 -7.91 4.66
CA VAL A 59 -14.93 -9.01 5.25
C VAL A 59 -14.34 -9.24 6.63
N ASP A 60 -15.08 -8.87 7.67
CA ASP A 60 -14.69 -9.18 9.04
C ASP A 60 -14.71 -10.71 9.20
N THR A 61 -13.53 -11.32 9.32
CA THR A 61 -13.38 -12.78 9.41
C THR A 61 -13.48 -13.31 10.83
N HIS A 62 -13.82 -12.47 11.82
CA HIS A 62 -14.16 -12.94 13.15
C HIS A 62 -15.43 -13.80 13.05
N PRO A 63 -15.35 -15.13 13.31
CA PRO A 63 -16.56 -15.88 13.59
C PRO A 63 -17.09 -15.27 14.89
N LYS A 64 -18.31 -14.70 14.85
CA LYS A 64 -19.02 -14.39 16.10
C LYS A 64 -19.06 -15.67 16.93
N SER A 65 -18.34 -15.66 18.05
CA SER A 65 -18.34 -16.71 19.05
C SER A 65 -19.69 -16.82 19.75
#